data_AF-A0A3S0XGA4-F1
#
_entry.id   AF-A0A3S0XGA4-F1
#
_cell.length_a   1.000
_cell.length_b   1.000
_cell.length_c   1.000
_cell.angle_alpha   90.00
_cell.angle_beta   90.00
_cell.angle_gamma   90.00
#
_symmetry.space_group_name_H-M   'P 1'
#
loop_
_entity.id
_entity.type
_entity.pdbx_description
1 polymer ?
#
loop_
_entity_poly.entity_id
_entity_poly.type
_entity_poly.pdbx_seq_one_letter_code
_entity_poly.pdbx_strand_id
1 'polypeptide(L)'
;MASMLVLARAKEWGQLPALEARCSAMVERLKAIEPHELLDATQVEHVLDLLERIRSDQAEVSGLIKPQLESLISRMGYLTQQKNLGRAYGPPH
;
A
#
# COMPACT_ATOMS: atom_id res chain seq x y z
N MET A 1 16.37 4.46 -1.91
CA MET A 1 15.01 4.67 -1.39
C MET A 1 14.10 3.61 -1.99
N ALA A 2 13.19 3.02 -1.22
CA ALA A 2 12.26 2.00 -1.73
C ALA A 2 11.29 2.57 -2.77
N SER A 3 11.12 1.86 -3.90
CA SER A 3 10.31 2.34 -5.02
C SER A 3 8.82 2.54 -4.69
N MET A 4 8.26 1.72 -3.78
CA MET A 4 6.89 1.91 -3.25
C MET A 4 6.75 3.26 -2.53
N LEU A 5 7.75 3.64 -1.74
CA LEU A 5 7.71 4.89 -0.97
C LEU A 5 7.81 6.11 -1.89
N VAL A 6 8.62 6.04 -2.94
CA VAL A 6 8.72 7.10 -3.94
C VAL A 6 7.38 7.32 -4.65
N LEU A 7 6.72 6.24 -5.08
CA LEU A 7 5.41 6.31 -5.74
C LEU A 7 4.31 6.80 -4.79
N ALA A 8 4.33 6.34 -3.53
CA ALA A 8 3.39 6.79 -2.52
C ALA A 8 3.54 8.30 -2.23
N ARG A 9 4.78 8.80 -2.10
CA ARG A 9 5.04 10.23 -1.93
C ARG A 9 4.64 11.04 -3.16
N ALA A 10 4.83 10.51 -4.36
CA ALA A 10 4.40 11.12 -5.61
C ALA A 10 2.87 11.05 -5.85
N LYS A 11 2.11 10.38 -4.97
CA LYS A 11 0.67 10.12 -5.13
C LYS A 11 0.31 9.34 -6.39
N GLU A 12 1.25 8.56 -6.92
CA GLU A 12 1.10 7.70 -8.09
C GLU A 12 0.46 6.36 -7.68
N TRP A 13 -0.72 6.45 -7.05
CA TRP A 13 -1.39 5.30 -6.42
C TRP A 13 -1.74 4.19 -7.41
N GLY A 14 -1.98 4.51 -8.68
CA GLY A 14 -2.30 3.55 -9.73
C GLY A 14 -1.15 2.59 -10.08
N GLN A 15 0.09 2.94 -9.73
CA GLN A 15 1.27 2.13 -10.03
C GLN A 15 1.65 1.18 -8.87
N LEU A 16 1.12 1.41 -7.66
CA LEU A 16 1.43 0.62 -6.47
C LEU A 16 0.97 -0.85 -6.58
N PRO A 17 -0.23 -1.18 -7.09
CA PRO A 17 -0.69 -2.57 -7.16
C PRO A 17 0.19 -3.46 -8.06
N ALA A 18 0.68 -2.91 -9.18
CA ALA A 18 1.58 -3.62 -10.08
C ALA A 18 2.94 -3.89 -9.40
N LEU A 19 3.43 -2.94 -8.60
CA LEU A 19 4.67 -3.11 -7.85
C LEU A 19 4.50 -4.08 -6.68
N GLU A 20 3.35 -4.07 -6.02
CA GLU A 20 2.97 -5.04 -4.99
C GLU A 20 2.92 -6.46 -5.54
N ALA A 21 2.28 -6.68 -6.69
CA ALA A 21 2.24 -7.97 -7.35
C ALA A 21 3.65 -8.49 -7.67
N ARG A 22 4.54 -7.61 -8.13
CA ARG A 22 5.94 -7.96 -8.40
C ARG A 22 6.71 -8.32 -7.11
N CYS A 23 6.52 -7.56 -6.03
CA CYS A 23 7.12 -7.86 -4.73
C CYS A 23 6.62 -9.20 -4.17
N SER A 24 5.31 -9.45 -4.24
CA SER A 24 4.69 -10.70 -3.81
C SER A 24 5.24 -11.90 -4.59
N ALA A 25 5.31 -11.80 -5.92
CA ALA A 25 5.89 -12.86 -6.76
C ALA A 25 7.36 -13.17 -6.41
N MET A 26 8.13 -12.14 -6.04
CA MET A 26 9.52 -12.32 -5.62
C MET A 26 9.62 -13.02 -4.26
N VAL A 27 8.76 -12.66 -3.31
CA VAL A 27 8.66 -13.33 -2.00
C VAL A 27 8.25 -14.79 -2.15
N GLU A 28 7.25 -15.08 -2.99
CA GLU A 28 6.82 -16.45 -3.26
C GLU A 28 7.93 -17.28 -3.92
N ARG A 29 8.70 -16.70 -4.83
CA ARG A 29 9.91 -17.35 -5.36
C ARG A 29 10.93 -17.64 -4.27
N LEU A 30 11.18 -16.71 -3.36
CA LEU A 30 12.14 -16.90 -2.27
C LEU A 30 11.69 -17.99 -1.31
N LYS A 31 10.40 -18.09 -1.00
CA LYS A 31 9.82 -19.15 -0.16
C LYS A 31 9.94 -20.54 -0.79
N ALA A 32 9.90 -20.63 -2.12
CA ALA A 32 10.02 -21.88 -2.85
C ALA A 32 11.47 -22.38 -2.96
N ILE A 33 12.46 -21.57 -2.61
CA ILE A 33 13.87 -21.99 -2.59
C ILE A 33 14.13 -22.74 -1.29
N GLU A 34 14.50 -24.01 -1.42
CA GLU A 34 14.94 -24.79 -0.27
C GLU A 34 16.36 -24.33 0.16
N PRO A 35 16.57 -23.95 1.43
CA PRO A 35 17.89 -23.52 1.88
C PRO A 35 18.89 -24.67 1.83
N HIS A 36 19.93 -24.54 1.03
CA HIS A 36 20.98 -25.56 0.91
C HIS A 36 22.04 -25.41 2.03
N GLU A 37 22.19 -24.21 2.58
CA GLU A 37 23.08 -23.89 3.68
C GLU A 37 22.38 -22.96 4.68
N LEU A 38 22.78 -23.07 5.95
CA LEU A 38 22.34 -22.15 6.99
C LEU A 38 23.10 -20.84 6.87
N LEU A 39 22.39 -19.74 7.05
CA LEU A 39 23.00 -18.42 7.12
C LEU A 39 23.92 -18.33 8.34
N ASP A 40 25.10 -17.73 8.16
CA ASP A 40 25.96 -17.38 9.28
C ASP A 40 25.38 -16.22 10.11
N ALA A 41 25.95 -15.97 11.28
CA ALA A 41 25.45 -14.93 12.19
C ALA A 41 25.41 -13.53 11.54
N THR A 42 26.37 -13.20 10.70
CA THR A 42 26.44 -11.88 10.02
C THR A 42 25.38 -11.77 8.93
N GLN A 43 25.11 -12.86 8.22
CA GLN A 43 24.06 -12.94 7.22
C GLN A 43 22.67 -12.86 7.86
N VAL A 44 22.48 -13.51 9.01
CA VAL A 44 21.24 -13.41 9.80
C VAL A 44 21.00 -11.97 10.26
N GLU A 45 22.00 -11.31 10.85
CA GLU A 45 21.89 -9.91 11.26
C GLU A 45 21.56 -8.99 10.07
N HIS A 46 22.19 -9.22 8.91
CA HIS A 46 21.89 -8.45 7.71
C HIS A 46 20.46 -8.64 7.22
N VAL A 47 19.93 -9.87 7.25
CA VAL A 47 18.53 -10.15 6.90
C VAL A 47 17.57 -9.47 7.87
N LEU A 48 17.90 -9.45 9.17
CA LEU A 48 17.08 -8.78 10.18
C LEU A 48 17.03 -7.26 9.96
N ASP A 49 18.17 -6.61 9.67
CA ASP A 49 18.21 -5.18 9.30
C ASP A 49 17.36 -4.89 8.06
N LEU A 50 17.47 -5.72 7.03
CA LEU A 50 16.66 -5.58 5.82
C LEU A 50 15.16 -5.72 6.11
N LEU A 51 14.76 -6.67 6.96
CA LEU A 51 13.36 -6.84 7.35
C LEU A 51 12.83 -5.64 8.14
N GLU A 52 13.63 -5.09 9.05
CA GLU A 52 13.26 -3.91 9.82
C GLU A 52 13.05 -2.69 8.91
N ARG A 53 13.97 -2.50 7.95
CA ARG A 53 13.85 -1.44 6.94
C ARG A 53 12.61 -1.60 6.06
N ILE A 54 12.32 -2.82 5.58
CA ILE A 54 11.11 -3.09 4.80
C ILE A 54 9.84 -2.79 5.61
N ARG A 55 9.80 -3.17 6.89
CA ARG A 55 8.65 -2.88 7.77
C ARG A 55 8.47 -1.38 7.98
N SER A 56 9.56 -0.65 8.20
CA SER A 56 9.53 0.80 8.33
C SER A 56 8.99 1.47 7.05
N ASP A 57 9.53 1.09 5.88
CA ASP A 57 9.07 1.59 4.59
C ASP A 57 7.58 1.30 4.35
N GLN A 58 7.10 0.10 4.71
CA GLN A 58 5.68 -0.25 4.61
C GLN A 58 4.80 0.55 5.57
N ALA A 59 5.25 0.79 6.81
CA ALA A 59 4.53 1.60 7.77
C ALA A 59 4.36 3.04 7.28
N GLU A 60 5.41 3.61 6.67
CA GLU A 60 5.36 4.94 6.08
C GLU A 60 4.39 5.01 4.89
N VAL A 61 4.45 4.04 3.97
CA VAL A 61 3.51 3.93 2.85
C VAL A 61 2.07 3.81 3.35
N SER A 62 1.81 2.98 4.35
CA SER A 62 0.47 2.81 4.95
C SER A 62 -0.03 4.09 5.60
N GLY A 63 0.84 4.81 6.29
CA GLY A 63 0.53 6.11 6.91
C GLY A 63 0.16 7.18 5.88
N LEU A 64 0.73 7.13 4.67
CA LEU A 64 0.38 8.04 3.58
C LEU A 64 -0.93 7.67 2.88
N ILE A 65 -1.19 6.37 2.68
CA ILE A 65 -2.35 5.88 1.91
C ILE A 65 -3.65 5.97 2.70
N LYS A 66 -3.66 5.50 3.95
CA LYS A 66 -4.87 5.42 4.80
C LYS A 66 -5.67 6.73 4.86
N PRO A 67 -5.08 7.89 5.20
CA PRO A 67 -5.84 9.14 5.31
C PRO A 67 -6.37 9.62 3.95
N GLN A 68 -5.68 9.30 2.84
CA GLN A 68 -6.16 9.65 1.50
C GLN A 68 -7.39 8.83 1.10
N LEU A 69 -7.41 7.53 1.44
CA LEU A 69 -8.56 6.67 1.23
C LEU A 69 -9.75 7.10 2.09
N GLU A 70 -9.53 7.39 3.37
CA GLU A 70 -10.58 7.91 4.26
C GLU A 70 -11.18 9.20 3.71
N SER A 71 -10.35 10.17 3.30
CA SER A 71 -10.84 11.42 2.72
C SER A 71 -11.63 11.20 1.43
N LEU A 72 -11.24 10.25 0.58
CA LEU A 72 -11.95 9.93 -0.65
C LEU A 72 -13.32 9.32 -0.35
N ILE A 73 -13.37 8.35 0.55
CA ILE A 73 -14.61 7.69 0.98
C ILE A 73 -15.58 8.71 1.58
N SER A 74 -15.10 9.61 2.45
CA SER A 74 -15.94 10.67 3.02
C SER A 74 -16.52 11.61 1.95
N ARG A 75 -15.71 12.01 0.96
CA ARG A 75 -16.17 12.87 -0.15
C ARG A 75 -17.20 12.17 -1.04
N MET A 76 -16.99 10.88 -1.33
CA MET A 76 -17.97 10.07 -2.08
C MET A 76 -19.28 9.91 -1.31
N GLY A 77 -19.21 9.73 0.01
CA GLY A 77 -20.39 9.67 0.89
C GLY A 77 -21.19 10.98 0.84
N TYR A 78 -20.51 12.13 0.93
CA TYR A 78 -21.13 13.44 0.81
C TYR A 78 -21.82 13.65 -0.55
N LEU A 79 -21.15 13.33 -1.66
CA LEU A 79 -21.71 13.44 -3.01
C LEU A 79 -22.94 12.54 -3.20
N THR A 80 -22.91 11.33 -2.63
CA THR A 80 -24.04 10.39 -2.69
C THR A 80 -25.23 10.93 -1.90
N GLN A 81 -24.99 11.50 -0.71
CA GLN A 81 -26.02 12.14 0.09
C GLN A 81 -26.62 13.36 -0.63
N GLN A 82 -25.80 14.20 -1.25
CA GLN A 82 -26.24 15.36 -2.04
C GLN A 82 -27.11 14.93 -3.24
N LYS A 83 -26.70 13.87 -3.96
CA LYS A 83 -27.49 13.30 -5.07
C LYS A 83 -28.84 12.77 -4.59
N ASN A 84 -28.87 12.09 -3.45
CA ASN A 84 -30.11 11.57 -2.87
C ASN A 84 -31.05 12.69 -2.42
N LEU A 85 -30.52 13.77 -1.83
CA LEU A 85 -31.30 14.96 -1.48
C LEU A 85 -31.86 15.68 -2.72
N GLY A 86 -31.05 15.85 -3.77
CA GLY A 86 -31.52 16.42 -5.04
C GLY A 86 -32.61 15.56 -5.73
N ARG A 87 -32.61 14.24 -5.49
CA ARG A 87 -33.67 13.33 -5.98
C ARG A 87 -34.94 13.38 -5.11
N ALA A 88 -34.78 13.51 -3.79
CA ALA A 88 -35.90 13.53 -2.84
C ALA A 88 -36.65 14.88 -2.84
N TYR A 89 -35.94 15.97 -3.12
CA TYR A 89 -36.46 17.34 -3.16
C TYR A 89 -36.44 17.94 -4.57
N GLY A 90 -36.36 17.10 -5.62
CA GLY A 90 -36.49 17.52 -7.02
C GLY A 90 -37.81 18.27 -7.26
N PRO A 91 -37.83 19.22 -8.23
CA PRO A 91 -38.80 20.32 -8.24
C PRO A 91 -40.25 19.80 -8.21
N PRO A 92 -41.15 20.46 -7.46
CA PRO A 92 -42.56 20.14 -7.51
C PRO A 92 -43.05 20.47 -8.92
N HIS A 93 -43.47 19.43 -9.66
CA HIS A 93 -44.34 19.63 -10.81
C HIS A 93 -45.71 20.13 -10.32
#